data_AF-A0A238XUD5-F1
#
_entry.id   AF-A0A238XUD5-F1
#
_cell.length_a   1.000
_cell.length_b   1.000
_cell.length_c   1.000
_cell.angle_alpha   90.00
_cell.angle_beta   90.00
_cell.angle_gamma   90.00
#
_symmetry.space_group_name_H-M   'P 1'
#
loop_
_entity.id
_entity.type
_entity.pdbx_description
1 polymer ?
#
loop_
_entity_poly.entity_id
_entity_poly.type
_entity_poly.pdbx_seq_one_letter_code
_entity_poly.pdbx_strand_id
1 'polypeptide(L)'
;MKPQIRILLYSILFFLYLSSTSLLLSLGEILKTDPYITLGFGFAILNLIYAFFALKWTLLLNIICSVVIAALALFLAVNFANLHLLSKYDPYLVKTAIFTNALLSIIFWEIVYQVKSRK
;
A
#
# COMPACT_ATOMS: atom_id res chain seq x y z
N MET A 1 -15.67 8.06 11.62
CA MET A 1 -15.23 9.22 10.82
C MET A 1 -16.25 9.52 9.74
N LYS A 2 -16.44 10.82 9.41
CA LYS A 2 -17.27 11.22 8.26
C LYS A 2 -16.68 10.65 6.96
N PRO A 3 -17.51 10.24 5.99
CA PRO A 3 -17.03 9.61 4.75
C PRO A 3 -16.09 10.52 3.94
N GLN A 4 -16.33 11.83 3.94
CA GLN A 4 -15.47 12.82 3.24
C GLN A 4 -14.01 12.80 3.76
N ILE A 5 -13.82 12.71 5.08
CA ILE A 5 -12.50 12.70 5.71
C ILE A 5 -11.77 11.39 5.38
N ARG A 6 -12.49 10.27 5.31
CA ARG A 6 -11.93 8.97 4.92
C ARG A 6 -11.42 8.99 3.48
N ILE A 7 -12.23 9.50 2.55
CA ILE A 7 -11.82 9.64 1.15
C ILE A 7 -10.57 10.52 1.03
N LEU A 8 -10.52 11.63 1.78
CA LEU A 8 -9.33 12.49 1.81
C LEU A 8 -8.08 11.73 2.29
N LEU A 9 -8.19 10.99 3.38
CA LEU A 9 -7.09 10.19 3.94
C LEU A 9 -6.62 9.10 2.97
N TYR A 10 -7.55 8.43 2.29
CA TYR A 10 -7.20 7.42 1.28
C TYR A 10 -6.54 8.03 0.05
N SER A 11 -6.99 9.21 -0.41
CA SER A 11 -6.32 9.94 -1.49
C SER A 11 -4.90 10.33 -1.10
N ILE A 12 -4.68 10.79 0.14
CA ILE A 12 -3.33 11.09 0.64
C ILE A 12 -2.46 9.83 0.65
N LEU A 13 -2.98 8.71 1.14
CA LEU A 13 -2.27 7.42 1.12
C LEU A 13 -1.92 6.99 -0.31
N PHE A 14 -2.84 7.17 -1.25
CA PHE A 14 -2.61 6.89 -2.67
C PHE A 14 -1.43 7.68 -3.22
N PHE A 15 -1.42 9.01 -3.02
CA PHE A 15 -0.33 9.87 -3.49
C PHE A 15 1.01 9.57 -2.79
N LEU A 16 0.97 9.18 -1.51
CA LEU A 16 2.15 8.73 -0.78
C LEU A 16 2.73 7.45 -1.41
N TYR A 17 1.91 6.47 -1.76
CA TYR A 17 2.37 5.25 -2.42
C TYR A 17 3.04 5.56 -3.77
N LEU A 18 2.41 6.40 -4.59
CA LEU A 18 2.97 6.76 -5.91
C LEU A 18 4.30 7.50 -5.80
N SER A 19 4.39 8.49 -4.91
CA SER A 19 5.61 9.31 -4.78
C SER A 19 6.74 8.59 -4.04
N SER A 20 6.43 7.73 -3.08
CA SER A 20 7.43 6.98 -2.31
C SER A 20 8.04 5.80 -3.08
N THR A 21 7.36 5.26 -4.10
CA THR A 21 7.85 4.06 -4.79
C THR A 21 9.20 4.29 -5.46
N SER A 22 9.40 5.43 -6.13
CA SER A 22 10.69 5.77 -6.76
C SER A 22 11.80 5.93 -5.72
N LEU A 23 11.50 6.57 -4.59
CA LEU A 23 12.44 6.75 -3.48
C LEU A 23 12.81 5.39 -2.85
N LEU A 24 11.84 4.51 -2.64
CA LEU A 24 12.05 3.17 -2.08
C LEU A 24 12.88 2.28 -3.01
N LEU A 25 12.63 2.35 -4.32
CA LEU A 25 13.43 1.63 -5.32
C LEU A 25 14.88 2.13 -5.34
N SER A 26 15.09 3.44 -5.35
CA SER A 26 16.44 4.02 -5.31
C SER A 26 17.18 3.64 -4.02
N LEU A 27 16.49 3.63 -2.87
CA LEU A 27 17.05 3.13 -1.62
C LEU A 27 17.44 1.66 -1.71
N GLY A 28 16.60 0.81 -2.34
CA GLY A 28 16.88 -0.61 -2.55
C GLY A 28 18.11 -0.85 -3.43
N GLU A 29 18.29 -0.03 -4.47
CA GLU A 29 19.49 -0.07 -5.33
C GLU A 29 20.77 0.25 -4.53
N ILE A 30 20.72 1.25 -3.64
CA ILE A 30 21.85 1.61 -2.77
C ILE A 30 22.15 0.50 -1.77
N LEU A 31 21.10 -0.08 -1.16
CA LEU A 31 21.19 -1.14 -0.16
C LEU A 31 21.53 -2.51 -0.78
N LYS A 32 21.51 -2.63 -2.12
CA LYS A 32 21.69 -3.89 -2.87
C LYS A 32 20.73 -4.99 -2.41
N THR A 33 19.51 -4.62 -2.07
CA THR A 33 18.45 -5.53 -1.60
C THR A 33 17.45 -5.83 -2.72
N ASP A 34 16.72 -6.95 -2.58
CA ASP A 34 15.65 -7.26 -3.50
C ASP A 34 14.59 -6.14 -3.53
N PRO A 35 14.16 -5.67 -4.72
CA PRO A 35 13.17 -4.60 -4.85
C PRO A 35 11.87 -4.91 -4.13
N TYR A 36 11.39 -6.16 -4.18
CA TYR A 36 10.15 -6.59 -3.55
C TYR A 36 10.23 -6.55 -2.02
N ILE A 37 11.37 -6.93 -1.45
CA ILE A 37 11.61 -6.85 0.01
C ILE A 37 11.63 -5.39 0.42
N THR A 38 12.39 -4.56 -0.29
CA THR A 38 12.53 -3.13 0.00
C THR A 38 11.18 -2.40 -0.07
N LEU A 39 10.39 -2.67 -1.13
CA LEU A 39 9.06 -2.12 -1.30
C LEU A 39 8.09 -2.62 -0.22
N GLY A 40 8.10 -3.91 0.09
CA GLY A 40 7.25 -4.49 1.13
C GLY A 40 7.45 -3.82 2.49
N PHE A 41 8.72 -3.70 2.94
CA PHE A 41 9.05 -3.00 4.18
C PHE A 41 8.74 -1.50 4.11
N GLY A 42 9.03 -0.84 2.98
CA GLY A 42 8.71 0.56 2.77
C GLY A 42 7.21 0.85 2.90
N PHE A 43 6.37 0.06 2.23
CA PHE A 43 4.91 0.18 2.32
C PHE A 43 4.37 -0.21 3.69
N ALA A 44 4.99 -1.16 4.40
CA ALA A 44 4.63 -1.49 5.78
C ALA A 44 4.87 -0.29 6.71
N ILE A 45 6.00 0.41 6.57
CA ILE A 45 6.31 1.63 7.34
C ILE A 45 5.31 2.75 6.99
N LEU A 46 5.02 2.97 5.71
CA LEU A 46 4.03 3.96 5.28
C LEU A 46 2.63 3.67 5.84
N ASN A 47 2.20 2.40 5.80
CA ASN A 47 0.94 1.96 6.39
C ASN A 47 0.93 2.16 7.90
N LEU A 48 2.05 1.95 8.56
CA LEU A 48 2.17 2.13 10.01
C LEU A 48 2.02 3.62 10.38
N ILE A 49 2.75 4.51 9.69
CA ILE A 49 2.60 5.96 9.85
C ILE A 49 1.13 6.34 9.61
N TYR A 50 0.55 5.87 8.52
CA TYR A 50 -0.86 6.12 8.21
C TYR A 50 -1.79 5.65 9.34
N ALA A 51 -1.63 4.43 9.84
CA ALA A 51 -2.47 3.85 10.89
C ALA A 51 -2.41 4.64 12.20
N PHE A 52 -1.22 5.13 12.57
CA PHE A 52 -1.03 5.92 13.78
C PHE A 52 -1.66 7.31 13.69
N PHE A 53 -1.47 8.01 12.56
CA PHE A 53 -2.01 9.36 12.40
C PHE A 53 -3.50 9.39 12.05
N ALA A 54 -3.95 8.49 11.19
CA ALA A 54 -5.32 8.49 10.66
C ALA A 54 -6.31 7.78 11.59
N LEU A 55 -5.98 6.58 12.06
CA LEU A 55 -6.94 5.70 12.71
C LEU A 55 -6.92 5.81 14.24
N LYS A 56 -5.76 6.11 14.85
CA LYS A 56 -5.58 6.22 16.31
C LYS A 56 -6.11 4.99 17.07
N TRP A 57 -5.87 3.79 16.54
CA TRP A 57 -6.28 2.54 17.19
C TRP A 57 -5.22 2.00 18.13
N THR A 58 -5.48 0.84 18.74
CA THR A 58 -4.50 0.16 19.60
C THR A 58 -3.24 -0.18 18.82
N LEU A 59 -2.09 0.05 19.46
CA LEU A 59 -0.75 -0.11 18.87
C LEU A 59 -0.58 -1.46 18.15
N LEU A 60 -0.99 -2.55 18.81
CA LEU A 60 -0.85 -3.90 18.29
C LEU A 60 -1.63 -4.12 16.99
N LEU A 61 -2.87 -3.61 16.92
CA LEU A 61 -3.76 -3.79 15.77
C LEU A 61 -3.22 -2.99 14.58
N ASN A 62 -2.73 -1.77 14.82
CA ASN A 62 -2.09 -0.95 13.78
C ASN A 62 -0.89 -1.66 13.15
N ILE A 63 -0.01 -2.25 13.96
CA ILE A 63 1.19 -2.94 13.46
C ILE A 63 0.79 -4.15 12.62
N ILE A 64 -0.07 -5.02 13.14
CA ILE A 64 -0.48 -6.25 12.44
C ILE A 64 -1.17 -5.90 11.12
N CYS A 65 -2.16 -5.00 11.13
CA CYS A 65 -2.84 -4.61 9.90
C CYS A 65 -1.89 -3.96 8.90
N SER A 66 -0.96 -3.12 9.32
CA SER A 66 -0.03 -2.44 8.40
C SER A 66 0.87 -3.42 7.66
N VAL A 67 1.40 -4.41 8.37
CA VAL A 67 2.28 -5.45 7.79
C VAL A 67 1.47 -6.39 6.88
N VAL A 68 0.31 -6.87 7.36
CA VAL A 68 -0.55 -7.78 6.59
C VAL A 68 -1.05 -7.11 5.31
N ILE A 69 -1.50 -5.85 5.39
CA ILE A 69 -1.95 -5.08 4.22
C ILE A 69 -0.81 -4.89 3.23
N ALA A 70 0.39 -4.52 3.68
CA ALA A 70 1.53 -4.33 2.80
C ALA A 70 1.91 -5.62 2.06
N ALA A 71 1.98 -6.75 2.78
CA ALA A 71 2.29 -8.04 2.19
C ALA A 71 1.22 -8.51 1.19
N LEU A 72 -0.06 -8.45 1.57
CA LEU A 72 -1.16 -8.86 0.71
C LEU A 72 -1.31 -7.97 -0.53
N ALA A 73 -1.24 -6.64 -0.36
CA ALA A 73 -1.39 -5.71 -1.47
C ALA A 73 -0.26 -5.88 -2.49
N LEU A 74 0.98 -6.05 -2.04
CA LEU A 74 2.13 -6.27 -2.91
C LEU A 74 2.03 -7.63 -3.61
N PHE A 75 1.67 -8.69 -2.89
CA PHE A 75 1.46 -10.02 -3.48
C PHE A 75 0.38 -10.00 -4.57
N LEU A 76 -0.78 -9.41 -4.30
CA LEU A 76 -1.84 -9.29 -5.30
C LEU A 76 -1.41 -8.39 -6.47
N ALA A 77 -0.70 -7.29 -6.21
CA ALA A 77 -0.24 -6.39 -7.26
C ALA A 77 0.70 -7.08 -8.26
N VAL A 78 1.63 -7.90 -7.78
CA VAL A 78 2.52 -8.68 -8.64
C VAL A 78 1.73 -9.69 -9.47
N ASN A 79 0.78 -10.39 -8.87
CA ASN A 79 -0.09 -11.32 -9.60
C ASN A 79 -0.94 -10.60 -10.65
N PHE A 80 -1.47 -9.43 -10.34
CA PHE A 80 -2.23 -8.61 -11.28
C PHE A 80 -1.38 -8.10 -12.44
N ALA A 81 -0.15 -7.67 -12.17
CA ALA A 81 0.82 -7.31 -13.21
C ALA A 81 1.12 -8.50 -14.13
N ASN A 82 1.33 -9.69 -13.55
CA ASN A 82 1.61 -10.92 -14.30
C ASN A 82 0.45 -11.40 -15.18
N LEU A 83 -0.78 -10.94 -14.97
CA LEU A 83 -1.90 -11.21 -15.88
C LEU A 83 -1.76 -10.48 -17.22
N HIS A 84 -0.79 -9.57 -17.38
CA HIS A 84 -0.49 -8.83 -18.61
C HIS A 84 -1.69 -8.09 -19.23
N LEU A 85 -2.73 -7.80 -18.44
CA LEU A 85 -3.99 -7.20 -18.90
C LEU A 85 -3.79 -5.86 -19.61
N LEU A 86 -2.76 -5.11 -19.20
CA LEU A 86 -2.43 -3.77 -19.69
C LEU A 86 -1.06 -3.72 -20.38
N SER A 87 -0.53 -4.86 -20.82
CA SER A 87 0.79 -4.99 -21.47
C SER A 87 1.01 -4.03 -22.65
N LYS A 88 -0.05 -3.64 -23.37
CA LYS A 88 0.01 -2.66 -24.47
C LYS A 88 0.35 -1.23 -24.00
N TYR A 89 0.00 -0.88 -22.76
CA TYR A 89 0.19 0.46 -22.19
C TYR A 89 1.38 0.52 -21.21
N ASP A 90 1.76 -0.63 -20.65
CA ASP A 90 2.87 -0.75 -19.71
C ASP A 90 3.70 -2.01 -20.01
N PRO A 91 4.69 -1.91 -20.93
CA PRO A 91 5.50 -3.04 -21.36
C PRO A 91 6.31 -3.68 -20.23
N TYR A 92 6.65 -2.89 -19.21
CA TYR A 92 7.43 -3.34 -18.06
C TYR A 92 6.54 -3.74 -16.87
N LEU A 93 5.22 -3.54 -16.95
CA LEU A 93 4.22 -3.86 -15.92
C LEU A 93 4.42 -3.17 -14.56
N VAL A 94 5.46 -2.35 -14.43
CA VAL A 94 5.85 -1.66 -13.19
C VAL A 94 4.77 -0.66 -12.79
N LYS A 95 4.28 0.15 -13.73
CA LYS A 95 3.25 1.14 -13.42
C LYS A 95 1.96 0.45 -12.98
N THR A 96 1.59 -0.62 -13.67
CA THR A 96 0.41 -1.42 -13.34
C THR A 96 0.52 -1.99 -11.93
N ALA A 97 1.64 -2.60 -11.57
CA ALA A 97 1.88 -3.12 -10.23
C ALA A 97 1.76 -2.02 -9.15
N ILE A 98 2.36 -0.86 -9.37
CA ILE A 98 2.35 0.25 -8.40
C ILE A 98 0.93 0.77 -8.18
N PHE A 99 0.18 1.01 -9.25
CA PHE A 99 -1.20 1.48 -9.17
C PHE A 99 -2.09 0.45 -8.48
N THR A 100 -1.95 -0.84 -8.82
CA THR A 100 -2.72 -1.91 -8.19
C THR A 100 -2.39 -2.01 -6.70
N ASN A 101 -1.13 -1.92 -6.31
CA ASN A 101 -0.73 -1.97 -4.90
C ASN A 101 -1.35 -0.82 -4.08
N ALA A 102 -1.30 0.41 -4.62
CA ALA A 102 -1.89 1.58 -3.97
C ALA A 102 -3.41 1.45 -3.80
N LEU A 103 -4.12 1.00 -4.85
CA LEU A 103 -5.56 0.77 -4.80
C LEU A 103 -5.96 -0.33 -3.81
N LEU A 104 -5.26 -1.47 -3.83
CA LEU A 104 -5.54 -2.57 -2.93
C LEU A 104 -5.29 -2.20 -1.46
N SER A 105 -4.22 -1.44 -1.18
CA SER A 105 -3.94 -0.95 0.16
C SER A 105 -5.10 -0.09 0.72
N ILE A 106 -5.67 0.79 -0.10
CA ILE A 106 -6.85 1.59 0.26
C ILE A 106 -8.06 0.70 0.53
N ILE A 107 -8.34 -0.25 -0.37
CA ILE A 107 -9.47 -1.18 -0.23
C ILE A 107 -9.34 -1.99 1.06
N PHE A 108 -8.15 -2.50 1.37
CA PHE A 108 -7.93 -3.25 2.61
C PHE A 108 -8.09 -2.37 3.84
N TRP A 109 -7.59 -1.14 3.85
CA TRP A 109 -7.82 -0.21 4.96
C TRP A 109 -9.31 0.12 5.16
N GLU A 110 -10.06 0.27 4.07
CA GLU A 110 -11.51 0.44 4.13
C GLU A 110 -12.21 -0.79 4.73
N ILE A 111 -11.83 -2.00 4.30
CA ILE A 111 -12.36 -3.25 4.85
C ILE A 111 -12.10 -3.32 6.36
N VAL A 112 -10.86 -3.08 6.79
CA VAL A 112 -10.50 -3.13 8.22
C VAL A 112 -11.28 -2.06 9.01
N TYR A 113 -11.45 -0.86 8.46
CA TYR A 113 -12.26 0.20 9.08
C TYR A 113 -13.73 -0.23 9.25
N GLN A 114 -14.34 -0.81 8.22
CA GLN A 114 -15.72 -1.27 8.25
C GLN A 114 -15.93 -2.43 9.24
N VAL A 115 -15.02 -3.40 9.25
CA VAL A 115 -15.06 -4.54 10.18
C VAL A 115 -14.96 -4.05 11.63
N LYS A 116 -14.09 -3.07 11.90
CA LYS A 116 -14.00 -2.47 13.23
C LYS A 116 -15.24 -1.67 13.60
N SER A 117 -15.78 -0.86 12.68
CA SER A 117 -16.93 0.01 12.96
C SER A 117 -18.25 -0.74 13.19
N ARG A 118 -18.32 -2.02 12.81
CA ARG A 118 -19.48 -2.89 13.09
C ARG A 118 -19.43 -3.56 14.47
N LYS A 119 -18.26 -3.60 15.11
CA LYS A 119 -18.10 -4.05 16.50
C LYS A 119 -18.24 -2.86 17.45
#